data_AF-A0A950XK09-F1
#
_entry.id   AF-A0A950XK09-F1
#
_cell.length_a   1.000
_cell.length_b   1.000
_cell.length_c   1.000
_cell.angle_alpha   90.00
_cell.angle_beta   90.00
_cell.angle_gamma   90.00
#
_symmetry.space_group_name_H-M   'P 1'
#
loop_
_entity.id
_entity.type
_entity.pdbx_description
1 polymer ?
#
loop_
_entity_poly.entity_id
_entity_poly.type
_entity_poly.pdbx_seq_one_letter_code
_entity_poly.pdbx_strand_id
1 'polypeptide(L)'
;APSVVGAGVSALAAGRFATPEQLKEVAALFDSVGGVLTVPETQLDAVTAVSGSGPAYFFLLIEALVDAAVAVGLSRPVATELVAQTMAGSAAMLLERLEQERQAADAAANSRADTTAAQLRATVTSPGGTTAAALRELERGGLRAAVDAAVRAAKSRAEQLRKTSE
;
A
#
# COMPACT_ATOMS: atom_id res chain seq x y z
N ALA A 1 13.96 -2.38 -3.01
CA ALA A 1 12.52 -2.21 -3.29
C ALA A 1 11.80 -3.53 -3.06
N PRO A 2 10.50 -3.57 -2.73
CA PRO A 2 9.76 -4.81 -2.42
C PRO A 2 9.83 -5.90 -3.52
N SER A 3 10.14 -5.52 -4.76
CA SER A 3 10.37 -6.47 -5.87
C SER A 3 11.47 -7.50 -5.60
N VAL A 4 12.47 -7.20 -4.76
CA VAL A 4 13.55 -8.15 -4.42
C VAL A 4 13.06 -9.36 -3.62
N VAL A 5 11.87 -9.28 -3.03
CA VAL A 5 11.20 -10.37 -2.30
C VAL A 5 9.93 -10.83 -3.02
N GLY A 6 9.75 -10.47 -4.30
CA GLY A 6 8.57 -10.82 -5.09
C GLY A 6 7.28 -10.10 -4.67
N ALA A 7 7.36 -9.14 -3.74
CA ALA A 7 6.22 -8.37 -3.24
C ALA A 7 6.18 -6.96 -3.85
N GLY A 8 6.68 -6.80 -5.08
CA GLY A 8 6.61 -5.54 -5.82
C GLY A 8 5.19 -5.21 -6.28
N VAL A 9 5.01 -3.98 -6.75
CA VAL A 9 3.85 -3.60 -7.56
C VAL A 9 4.32 -2.70 -8.69
N SER A 10 3.91 -3.03 -9.92
CA SER A 10 4.23 -2.27 -11.12
C SER A 10 2.95 -1.76 -11.75
N ALA A 11 2.95 -0.50 -12.20
CA ALA A 11 1.86 0.01 -13.03
C ALA A 11 2.33 0.21 -14.46
N LEU A 12 1.52 -0.21 -15.41
CA LEU A 12 1.75 -0.07 -16.83
C LEU A 12 0.73 0.91 -17.42
N ALA A 13 1.19 1.74 -18.36
CA ALA A 13 0.32 2.52 -19.22
C ALA A 13 0.59 2.13 -20.67
N ALA A 14 -0.47 1.88 -21.44
CA ALA A 14 -0.34 1.49 -22.83
C ALA A 14 0.01 2.71 -23.70
N GLY A 15 1.08 2.58 -24.50
CA GLY A 15 1.41 3.58 -25.52
C GLY A 15 0.41 3.54 -26.68
N ARG A 16 0.31 4.64 -27.43
CA ARG A 16 -0.63 4.80 -28.58
C ARG A 16 -0.54 3.71 -29.65
N PHE A 17 0.62 3.07 -29.79
CA PHE A 17 0.89 2.03 -30.79
C PHE A 17 1.02 0.62 -30.19
N ALA A 18 0.90 0.49 -28.87
CA ALA A 18 0.99 -0.80 -28.21
C ALA A 18 -0.31 -1.58 -28.42
N THR A 19 -0.21 -2.84 -28.84
CA THR A 19 -1.38 -3.70 -28.94
C THR A 19 -1.74 -4.30 -27.57
N PRO A 20 -3.00 -4.76 -27.39
CA PRO A 20 -3.39 -5.46 -26.16
C PRO A 20 -2.53 -6.69 -25.86
N GLU A 21 -2.08 -7.41 -26.89
CA GLU A 21 -1.22 -8.59 -26.76
C GLU A 21 0.17 -8.21 -26.25
N GLN A 22 0.75 -7.14 -26.79
CA GLN A 22 2.04 -6.62 -26.31
C GLN A 22 1.96 -6.15 -24.86
N LEU A 23 0.86 -5.47 -24.50
CA LEU A 23 0.64 -5.06 -23.12
C LEU A 23 0.53 -6.26 -22.18
N LYS A 24 -0.16 -7.34 -22.62
CA LYS A 24 -0.29 -8.58 -21.85
C LYS A 24 1.05 -9.29 -21.68
N GLU A 25 1.87 -9.36 -22.74
CA GLU A 25 3.22 -9.93 -22.66
C GLU A 25 4.10 -9.17 -21.68
N VAL A 26 4.11 -7.83 -21.76
CA VAL A 26 4.85 -6.99 -20.81
C VAL A 26 4.32 -7.17 -19.39
N ALA A 27 3.01 -7.20 -19.19
CA ALA A 27 2.41 -7.46 -17.88
C ALA A 27 2.89 -8.79 -17.29
N ALA A 28 2.93 -9.87 -18.09
CA ALA A 28 3.42 -11.16 -17.63
C ALA A 28 4.89 -11.14 -17.20
N LEU A 29 5.73 -10.31 -17.84
CA LEU A 29 7.12 -10.13 -17.40
C LEU A 29 7.21 -9.45 -16.02
N PHE A 30 6.46 -8.38 -15.80
CA PHE A 30 6.45 -7.67 -14.51
C PHE A 30 5.79 -8.48 -13.39
N ASP A 31 4.85 -9.37 -13.73
CA ASP A 31 4.17 -10.25 -12.78
C ASP A 31 5.16 -11.18 -12.05
N SER A 32 6.30 -11.49 -12.67
CA SER A 32 7.36 -12.31 -12.05
C SER A 32 8.01 -11.68 -10.82
N VAL A 33 7.88 -10.36 -10.62
CA VAL A 33 8.50 -9.61 -9.52
C VAL A 33 7.47 -8.91 -8.60
N GLY A 34 6.18 -9.16 -8.82
CA GLY A 34 5.08 -8.64 -8.01
C GLY A 34 3.85 -8.24 -8.85
N GLY A 35 2.81 -7.73 -8.19
CA GLY A 35 1.53 -7.46 -8.85
C GLY A 35 1.60 -6.39 -9.94
N VAL A 36 0.82 -6.57 -11.00
CA VAL A 36 0.76 -5.61 -12.13
C VAL A 36 -0.61 -4.99 -12.26
N LEU A 37 -0.64 -3.67 -12.46
CA LEU A 37 -1.85 -2.89 -12.71
C LEU A 37 -1.73 -2.13 -14.03
N THR A 38 -2.77 -2.12 -14.85
CA THR A 38 -2.85 -1.23 -16.01
C THR A 38 -3.62 0.03 -15.62
N VAL A 39 -3.02 1.19 -15.82
CA VAL A 39 -3.60 2.49 -15.49
C VAL A 39 -3.45 3.47 -16.67
N PRO A 40 -4.30 4.50 -16.75
CA PRO A 40 -4.05 5.62 -17.65
C PRO A 40 -2.70 6.28 -17.37
N GLU A 41 -2.00 6.73 -18.41
CA GLU A 41 -0.70 7.39 -18.28
C GLU A 41 -0.74 8.62 -17.36
N THR A 42 -1.86 9.34 -17.35
CA THR A 42 -2.10 10.50 -16.47
C THR A 42 -2.09 10.16 -14.97
N GLN A 43 -2.14 8.88 -14.61
CA GLN A 43 -2.07 8.40 -13.24
C GLN A 43 -0.67 7.98 -12.81
N LEU A 44 0.32 7.90 -13.72
CA LEU A 44 1.63 7.35 -13.38
C LEU A 44 2.38 8.16 -12.30
N ASP A 45 2.25 9.50 -12.25
CA ASP A 45 2.85 10.26 -11.14
C ASP A 45 2.19 9.94 -9.79
N ALA A 46 0.87 9.66 -9.80
CA ALA A 46 0.16 9.24 -8.60
C ALA A 46 0.58 7.83 -8.18
N VAL A 47 0.80 6.91 -9.13
CA VAL A 47 1.41 5.61 -8.87
C VAL A 47 2.79 5.79 -8.24
N THR A 48 3.66 6.64 -8.80
CA THR A 48 4.99 6.90 -8.22
C THR A 48 4.90 7.39 -6.78
N ALA A 49 3.97 8.31 -6.49
CA ALA A 49 3.75 8.82 -5.14
C ALA A 49 3.29 7.71 -4.17
N VAL A 50 2.49 6.76 -4.63
CA VAL A 50 1.92 5.71 -3.76
C VAL A 50 2.80 4.47 -3.68
N SER A 51 3.20 3.87 -4.80
CA SER A 51 3.98 2.61 -4.81
C SER A 51 5.48 2.82 -4.93
N GLY A 52 5.93 3.86 -5.62
CA GLY A 52 7.36 4.17 -5.74
C GLY A 52 7.94 4.68 -4.43
N SER A 53 7.27 5.67 -3.84
CA SER A 53 7.63 6.24 -2.54
C SER A 53 7.04 5.46 -1.35
N GLY A 54 5.99 4.66 -1.59
CA GLY A 54 5.27 3.87 -0.58
C GLY A 54 6.13 3.07 0.39
N PRO A 55 7.12 2.29 -0.08
CA PRO A 55 7.99 1.51 0.81
C PRO A 55 8.66 2.37 1.88
N ALA A 56 9.07 3.60 1.56
CA ALA A 56 9.66 4.50 2.54
C ALA A 56 8.66 4.94 3.61
N TYR A 57 7.39 5.15 3.25
CA TYR A 57 6.33 5.47 4.21
C TYR A 57 6.09 4.33 5.19
N PHE A 58 6.08 3.09 4.69
CA PHE A 58 5.95 1.90 5.53
C PHE A 58 7.17 1.68 6.43
N PHE A 59 8.39 1.86 5.93
CA PHE A 59 9.59 1.75 6.75
C PHE A 59 9.64 2.82 7.85
N LEU A 60 9.24 4.06 7.57
CA LEU A 60 9.11 5.11 8.59
C LEU A 60 8.06 4.76 9.65
N LEU A 61 6.93 4.18 9.24
CA LEU A 61 5.90 3.72 10.18
C LEU A 61 6.42 2.57 11.05
N ILE A 62 7.12 1.58 10.47
CA ILE A 62 7.77 0.49 11.20
C ILE A 62 8.77 1.07 12.21
N GLU A 63 9.63 1.99 11.79
CA GLU A 63 10.62 2.64 12.66
C GLU A 63 9.95 3.31 13.86
N ALA A 64 8.92 4.12 13.63
CA ALA A 64 8.18 4.79 14.69
C ALA A 64 7.50 3.80 15.67
N LEU A 65 6.94 2.70 15.15
CA LEU A 65 6.33 1.64 15.96
C LEU A 65 7.36 0.87 16.78
N VAL A 66 8.53 0.58 16.23
CA VAL A 66 9.63 -0.07 16.94
C VAL A 66 10.13 0.81 18.08
N ASP A 67 10.31 2.11 17.82
CA ASP A 67 10.75 3.06 18.85
C ASP A 67 9.72 3.19 19.97
N ALA A 68 8.42 3.26 19.64
CA ALA A 68 7.35 3.27 20.62
C ALA A 68 7.31 1.96 21.44
N ALA A 69 7.49 0.81 20.79
CA ALA A 69 7.53 -0.49 21.44
C ALA A 69 8.71 -0.64 22.42
N VAL A 70 9.88 -0.10 22.05
CA VAL A 70 11.04 0.00 22.95
C VAL A 70 10.75 0.92 24.13
N ALA A 71 10.12 2.07 23.90
CA ALA A 71 9.77 3.02 24.95
C ALA A 71 8.79 2.45 25.99
N VAL A 72 7.96 1.47 25.61
CA VAL A 72 7.06 0.75 26.53
C VAL A 72 7.67 -0.53 27.12
N GLY A 73 8.97 -0.78 26.91
CA GLY A 73 9.75 -1.79 27.63
C GLY A 73 10.18 -3.01 26.83
N LEU A 74 9.97 -3.07 25.52
CA LEU A 74 10.51 -4.17 24.70
C LEU A 74 11.98 -3.94 24.35
N SER A 75 12.72 -5.03 24.15
CA SER A 75 14.04 -4.92 23.52
C SER A 75 13.88 -4.58 22.04
N ARG A 76 14.83 -3.82 21.48
CA ARG A 76 14.79 -3.46 20.05
C ARG A 76 14.67 -4.67 19.11
N PRO A 77 15.40 -5.78 19.31
CA PRO A 77 15.24 -6.97 18.45
C PRO A 77 13.82 -7.55 18.48
N VAL A 78 13.22 -7.66 19.68
CA VAL A 78 11.86 -8.18 19.83
C VAL A 78 10.83 -7.23 19.22
N ALA A 79 10.99 -5.92 19.45
CA ALA A 79 10.13 -4.90 18.87
C ALA A 79 10.17 -4.92 17.33
N THR A 80 11.36 -4.99 16.73
CA THR A 80 11.52 -5.07 15.27
C THR A 80 10.81 -6.28 14.68
N GLU A 81 11.02 -7.47 15.25
CA GLU A 81 10.40 -8.70 14.77
C GLU A 81 8.86 -8.61 14.85
N LEU A 82 8.33 -8.19 16.01
CA LEU A 82 6.90 -8.07 16.23
C LEU A 82 6.25 -7.08 15.24
N VAL A 83 6.84 -5.90 15.06
CA VAL A 83 6.29 -4.86 14.19
C VAL A 83 6.35 -5.29 12.73
N ALA A 84 7.48 -5.85 12.28
CA ALA A 84 7.64 -6.30 10.90
C ALA A 84 6.63 -7.40 10.55
N GLN A 85 6.51 -8.42 11.40
CA GLN A 85 5.57 -9.53 11.18
C GLN A 85 4.11 -9.06 11.26
N THR A 86 3.79 -8.15 12.19
CA THR A 86 2.43 -7.59 12.31
C THR A 86 2.04 -6.79 11.08
N MET A 87 2.95 -5.96 10.54
CA MET A 87 2.71 -5.21 9.31
C MET A 87 2.55 -6.16 8.11
N ALA A 88 3.44 -7.15 7.97
CA ALA A 88 3.38 -8.11 6.87
C ALA A 88 2.07 -8.91 6.88
N GLY A 89 1.66 -9.43 8.04
CA GLY A 89 0.39 -10.16 8.19
C GLY A 89 -0.83 -9.29 7.90
N SER A 90 -0.84 -8.05 8.38
CA SER A 90 -1.94 -7.11 8.11
C SER A 90 -2.10 -6.81 6.62
N ALA A 91 -0.98 -6.62 5.91
CA ALA A 91 -0.99 -6.42 4.46
C ALA A 91 -1.44 -7.70 3.73
N ALA A 92 -0.95 -8.87 4.14
CA ALA A 92 -1.32 -10.16 3.55
C ALA A 92 -2.84 -10.43 3.67
N MET A 93 -3.44 -10.17 4.83
CA MET A 93 -4.89 -10.32 5.03
C MET A 93 -5.70 -9.44 4.06
N LEU A 94 -5.24 -8.22 3.78
CA LEU A 94 -5.90 -7.32 2.83
C LEU A 94 -5.71 -7.81 1.38
N LEU A 95 -4.51 -8.26 1.02
CA LEU A 95 -4.24 -8.80 -0.32
C LEU A 95 -5.05 -10.06 -0.60
N GLU A 96 -5.19 -10.95 0.39
CA GLU A 96 -6.02 -12.16 0.28
C GLU A 96 -7.50 -11.82 0.05
N ARG A 97 -8.04 -10.84 0.79
CA ARG A 97 -9.41 -10.35 0.60
C ARG A 97 -9.63 -9.79 -0.81
N LEU A 98 -8.73 -8.93 -1.26
CA LEU A 98 -8.79 -8.33 -2.60
C LEU A 98 -8.76 -9.40 -3.70
N GLU A 99 -7.99 -10.46 -3.50
CA GLU A 99 -7.92 -11.56 -4.46
C GLU A 99 -9.21 -12.39 -4.48
N GLN A 100 -9.77 -12.73 -3.32
CA GLN A 100 -11.06 -13.43 -3.22
C GLN A 100 -12.18 -12.64 -3.90
N GLU A 101 -12.19 -11.33 -3.75
CA GLU A 101 -13.20 -10.47 -4.37
C GLU A 101 -13.01 -10.31 -5.87
N ARG A 102 -11.77 -10.29 -6.35
CA ARG A 102 -11.48 -10.28 -7.79
C ARG A 102 -12.07 -11.53 -8.46
N GLN A 103 -11.86 -12.69 -7.83
CA GLN A 103 -12.41 -13.97 -8.29
C GLN A 103 -13.94 -14.04 -8.17
N ALA A 104 -14.53 -13.39 -7.17
CA ALA A 104 -15.98 -13.34 -6.99
C ALA A 104 -16.68 -12.32 -7.92
N ALA A 105 -16.00 -11.23 -8.29
CA ALA A 105 -16.51 -10.19 -9.18
C ALA A 105 -16.67 -10.70 -10.62
N ASP A 106 -15.86 -11.67 -11.04
CA ASP A 106 -16.04 -12.40 -12.29
C ASP A 106 -17.32 -13.30 -12.30
N ALA A 107 -17.98 -13.48 -11.14
CA ALA A 107 -19.18 -14.30 -10.96
C ALA A 107 -20.48 -13.52 -10.63
N ALA A 108 -20.43 -12.27 -10.16
CA ALA A 108 -21.64 -11.47 -9.88
C ALA A 108 -21.38 -9.95 -9.90
N ALA A 109 -21.95 -9.24 -10.87
CA ALA A 109 -21.73 -7.82 -11.12
C ALA A 109 -22.36 -6.82 -10.09
N ASN A 110 -23.01 -7.27 -9.01
CA ASN A 110 -23.89 -6.39 -8.21
C ASN A 110 -23.75 -6.51 -6.67
N SER A 111 -22.55 -6.73 -6.14
CA SER A 111 -22.28 -6.43 -4.73
C SER A 111 -20.88 -5.89 -4.54
N ARG A 112 -20.78 -4.56 -4.38
CA ARG A 112 -19.62 -3.93 -3.77
C ARG A 112 -19.64 -4.27 -2.28
N ALA A 113 -19.16 -5.46 -1.92
CA ALA A 113 -18.68 -5.67 -0.57
C ALA A 113 -17.67 -4.54 -0.27
N ASP A 114 -17.77 -3.91 0.89
CA ASP A 114 -16.84 -2.84 1.27
C ASP A 114 -15.51 -3.48 1.68
N THR A 115 -14.70 -3.85 0.70
CA THR A 115 -13.48 -4.67 0.77
C THR A 115 -12.29 -4.01 1.51
N THR A 116 -12.59 -3.03 2.34
CA THR A 116 -11.64 -2.00 2.70
C THR A 116 -10.84 -2.37 3.94
N ALA A 117 -9.64 -1.80 4.04
CA ALA A 117 -8.83 -1.84 5.25
C ALA A 117 -9.62 -1.38 6.51
N ALA A 118 -10.69 -0.60 6.36
CA ALA A 118 -11.55 -0.19 7.45
C ALA A 118 -12.31 -1.38 8.08
N GLN A 119 -12.77 -2.35 7.28
CA GLN A 119 -13.41 -3.56 7.80
C GLN A 119 -12.43 -4.44 8.56
N LEU A 120 -11.26 -4.72 7.96
CA LEU A 120 -10.21 -5.50 8.65
C LEU A 120 -9.81 -4.83 9.98
N ARG A 121 -9.62 -3.50 9.98
CA ARG A 121 -9.39 -2.74 11.21
C ARG A 121 -10.52 -2.92 12.23
N ALA A 122 -11.78 -2.89 11.81
CA ALA A 122 -12.92 -3.08 12.70
C ALA A 122 -12.93 -4.48 13.34
N THR A 123 -12.56 -5.53 12.59
CA THR A 123 -12.53 -6.91 13.13
C THR A 123 -11.52 -7.09 14.28
N VAL A 124 -10.46 -6.27 14.30
CA VAL A 124 -9.43 -6.29 15.37
C VAL A 124 -9.61 -5.15 16.39
N THR A 125 -10.76 -4.46 16.38
CA THR A 125 -11.05 -3.34 17.28
C THR A 125 -12.31 -3.63 18.11
N SER A 126 -12.11 -4.04 19.36
CA SER A 126 -13.21 -4.14 20.31
C SER A 126 -13.60 -2.77 20.90
N PRO A 127 -14.90 -2.48 21.11
CA PRO A 127 -15.34 -1.27 21.79
C PRO A 127 -14.69 -1.13 23.17
N GLY A 128 -14.07 0.03 23.44
CA GLY A 128 -13.37 0.28 24.70
C GLY A 128 -12.04 -0.46 24.89
N GLY A 129 -11.61 -1.26 23.92
CA GLY A 129 -10.36 -2.03 23.97
C GLY A 129 -9.09 -1.20 23.75
N THR A 130 -7.94 -1.86 23.89
CA THR A 130 -6.61 -1.28 23.70
C THR A 130 -6.42 -0.73 22.29
N THR A 131 -6.83 -1.47 21.25
CA THR A 131 -6.79 -1.02 19.85
C THR A 131 -7.59 0.26 19.65
N ALA A 132 -8.80 0.35 20.24
CA ALA A 132 -9.64 1.53 20.12
C ALA A 132 -8.99 2.76 20.79
N ALA A 133 -8.30 2.58 21.92
CA ALA A 133 -7.55 3.65 22.56
C ALA A 133 -6.37 4.13 21.71
N ALA A 134 -5.56 3.22 21.17
CA ALA A 134 -4.44 3.56 20.30
C ALA A 134 -4.89 4.27 19.02
N LEU A 135 -5.95 3.79 18.36
CA LEU A 135 -6.49 4.41 17.15
C LEU A 135 -6.97 5.84 17.41
N ARG A 136 -7.61 6.12 18.56
CA ARG A 136 -8.01 7.50 18.90
C ARG A 136 -6.81 8.45 18.97
N GLU A 137 -5.69 8.00 19.54
CA GLU A 137 -4.48 8.81 19.62
C GLU A 137 -3.82 9.01 18.25
N LEU A 138 -3.81 7.99 17.39
CA LEU A 138 -3.32 8.11 16.00
C LEU A 138 -4.15 9.11 15.18
N GLU A 139 -5.48 9.08 15.33
CA GLU A 139 -6.37 10.05 14.68
C GLU A 139 -6.17 11.46 15.24
N ARG A 140 -6.06 11.60 16.57
CA ARG A 140 -5.78 12.89 17.23
C ARG A 140 -4.43 13.46 16.79
N GLY A 141 -3.44 12.59 16.56
CA GLY A 141 -2.13 12.95 16.02
C GLY A 141 -2.15 13.35 14.53
N GLY A 142 -3.29 13.25 13.85
CA GLY A 142 -3.44 13.69 12.47
C GLY A 142 -2.83 12.74 11.43
N LEU A 143 -2.72 11.44 11.73
CA LEU A 143 -2.10 10.45 10.84
C LEU A 143 -2.64 10.54 9.39
N ARG A 144 -3.95 10.64 9.21
CA ARG A 144 -4.56 10.75 7.86
C ARG A 144 -4.12 12.00 7.13
N ALA A 145 -4.06 13.13 7.82
CA ALA A 145 -3.64 14.40 7.23
C ALA A 145 -2.16 14.35 6.83
N ALA A 146 -1.30 13.75 7.67
CA ALA A 146 0.12 13.58 7.37
C ALA A 146 0.34 12.69 6.13
N VAL A 147 -0.39 11.57 6.02
CA VAL A 147 -0.30 10.67 4.86
C VAL A 147 -0.79 11.36 3.57
N ASP A 148 -1.92 12.07 3.60
CA ASP A 148 -2.41 12.83 2.44
C ASP A 148 -1.39 13.88 1.97
N ALA A 149 -0.84 14.64 2.92
CA ALA A 149 0.19 15.64 2.62
C ALA A 149 1.44 15.02 1.99
N ALA A 150 1.91 13.88 2.52
CA ALA A 150 3.08 13.17 1.99
C ALA A 150 2.86 12.69 0.55
N VAL A 151 1.72 12.07 0.27
CA VAL A 151 1.39 11.57 -1.08
C VAL A 151 1.23 12.73 -2.07
N ARG A 152 0.57 13.83 -1.68
CA ARG A 152 0.46 15.03 -2.53
C ARG A 152 1.81 15.64 -2.84
N ALA A 153 2.68 15.78 -1.83
CA ALA A 153 4.01 16.33 -2.01
C ALA A 153 4.85 15.46 -2.98
N ALA A 154 4.79 14.13 -2.83
CA ALA A 154 5.49 13.21 -3.72
C ALA A 154 4.95 13.28 -5.16
N LYS A 155 3.62 13.33 -5.34
CA LYS A 155 2.99 13.50 -6.66
C LYS A 155 3.41 14.80 -7.32
N SER A 156 3.28 15.93 -6.61
CA SER A 156 3.68 17.24 -7.14
C SER A 156 5.15 17.28 -7.52
N ARG A 157 6.03 16.60 -6.75
CA ARG A 157 7.44 16.47 -7.12
C ARG A 157 7.65 15.63 -8.38
N ALA A 158 6.95 14.50 -8.52
CA ALA A 158 7.00 13.68 -9.73
C ALA A 158 6.56 14.48 -10.97
N GLU A 159 5.48 15.25 -10.87
CA GLU A 159 4.99 16.13 -11.94
C GLU A 159 6.00 17.23 -12.33
N GLN A 160 6.73 17.79 -11.36
CA GLN A 160 7.79 18.76 -11.63
C GLN A 160 8.96 18.13 -12.38
N LEU A 161 9.43 16.97 -11.92
CA LEU A 161 10.56 16.26 -12.53
C LEU A 161 10.25 15.87 -13.97
N ARG A 162 9.02 15.42 -14.25
CA ARG A 162 8.58 15.08 -15.61
C ARG A 162 8.66 16.25 -16.59
N LYS A 163 8.40 17.48 -16.13
CA LYS A 163 8.48 18.70 -16.98
C LYS A 163 9.91 19.16 -17.26
N THR A 164 10.88 18.74 -16.45
CA THR A 164 12.30 19.11 -16.61
C THR A 164 13.08 18.09 -17.44
N SER A 165 12.49 16.93 -17.76
CA SER A 165 13.12 15.85 -18.52
C SER A 165 13.03 16.01 -20.04
N GLU A 166 12.74 17.21 -20.54
CA GLU A 166 12.89 17.63 -21.96
C GLU A 166 14.11 18.55 -22.10
#